data_AF-A0A7S0EB96-F1
#
_entry.id   AF-A0A7S0EB96-F1
#
_cell.length_a   1.000
_cell.length_b   1.000
_cell.length_c   1.000
_cell.angle_alpha   90.00
_cell.angle_beta   90.00
_cell.angle_gamma   90.00
#
_symmetry.space_group_name_H-M   'P 1'
#
loop_
_entity.id
_entity.type
_entity.pdbx_description
1 polymer ?
#
loop_
_entity_poly.entity_id
_entity_poly.type
_entity_poly.pdbx_seq_one_letter_code
_entity_poly.pdbx_strand_id
1 'polypeptide(L)'
;PHKKGKYMGVRFSLTSAVECTAPVMLALIYQTGSLATGTDRASQLDLWSIVCLAVCGTISMLAFVGYLPLPRLLPKPPPKAGGASKPIAPLKVVPSSDAAGRPLSYYDNVSWQEWTSLSVHDRFEIQQARGQEGMQRVQLAWSTWHDDMHLAGEILAKAPSEMGEMRDKYTEWVTDDDKLDVILEMRAKMAEGLKSEENKAKREASRAAMGLWIADYLDDAGYDTWQVVPYIYKAMIMNAFPPIDPLDAKQADIKGRTELRTSMMAFMKVLDLHVKTAQTTSTVDLTDAVAL
;
A
#
# COMPACT_ATOMS: atom_id res chain seq x y z
N PRO A 1 12.19 3.16 -23.29
CA PRO A 1 11.67 3.25 -21.89
C PRO A 1 11.52 1.88 -21.19
N HIS A 2 10.76 0.93 -21.76
CA HIS A 2 10.50 -0.41 -21.16
C HIS A 2 11.75 -1.28 -20.94
N LYS A 3 12.81 -1.06 -21.74
CA LYS A 3 14.12 -1.70 -21.55
C LYS A 3 14.85 -1.13 -20.31
N LYS A 4 14.73 0.15 -19.96
CA LYS A 4 15.45 0.73 -18.81
C LYS A 4 15.07 0.08 -17.47
N GLY A 5 13.80 -0.26 -17.25
CA GLY A 5 13.35 -0.94 -16.03
C GLY A 5 13.87 -2.38 -15.90
N LYS A 6 13.88 -3.14 -17.01
CA LYS A 6 14.46 -4.49 -17.06
C LYS A 6 15.97 -4.47 -16.84
N TYR A 7 16.66 -3.47 -17.38
CA TYR A 7 18.10 -3.28 -17.17
C TYR A 7 18.43 -2.80 -15.75
N MET A 8 17.58 -1.98 -15.12
CA MET A 8 17.71 -1.58 -13.72
C MET A 8 17.53 -2.79 -12.79
N GLY A 9 16.48 -3.60 -12.97
CA GLY A 9 16.25 -4.80 -12.15
C GLY A 9 17.38 -5.82 -12.29
N VAL A 10 17.84 -6.08 -13.53
CA VAL A 10 18.99 -6.97 -13.77
C VAL A 10 20.27 -6.39 -13.17
N ARG A 11 20.49 -5.07 -13.26
CA ARG A 11 21.65 -4.40 -12.65
C ARG A 11 21.63 -4.50 -11.12
N PHE A 12 20.48 -4.26 -10.48
CA PHE A 12 20.35 -4.41 -9.02
C PHE A 12 20.57 -5.86 -8.59
N SER A 13 19.95 -6.83 -9.27
CA SER A 13 20.18 -8.26 -8.98
C SER A 13 21.63 -8.68 -9.21
N LEU A 14 22.32 -8.17 -10.24
CA LEU A 14 23.75 -8.41 -10.47
C LEU A 14 24.62 -7.76 -9.39
N THR A 15 24.28 -6.54 -8.97
CA THR A 15 25.03 -5.81 -7.93
C THR A 15 24.90 -6.54 -6.60
N SER A 16 23.69 -6.95 -6.21
CA SER A 16 23.47 -7.78 -5.02
C SER A 16 24.12 -9.16 -5.11
N ALA A 17 24.14 -9.79 -6.29
CA ALA A 17 24.86 -11.06 -6.49
C ALA A 17 26.37 -10.88 -6.30
N VAL A 18 26.96 -9.80 -6.82
CA VAL A 18 28.37 -9.45 -6.63
C VAL A 18 28.65 -9.12 -5.17
N GLU A 19 27.79 -8.37 -4.48
CA GLU A 19 27.95 -8.04 -3.05
C GLU A 19 27.84 -9.28 -2.15
N CYS A 20 27.04 -10.27 -2.51
CA CYS A 20 26.95 -11.54 -1.78
C CYS A 20 28.11 -12.51 -2.09
N THR A 21 28.61 -12.53 -3.33
CA THR A 21 29.65 -13.49 -3.75
C THR A 21 31.07 -12.97 -3.58
N ALA A 22 31.30 -11.66 -3.65
CA ALA A 22 32.62 -11.05 -3.49
C ALA A 22 33.25 -11.32 -2.11
N PRO A 23 32.53 -11.27 -0.97
CA PRO A 23 33.10 -11.61 0.34
C PRO A 23 33.49 -13.09 0.43
N VAL A 24 32.71 -13.99 -0.18
CA VAL A 24 33.00 -15.44 -0.21
C VAL A 24 34.23 -15.73 -1.08
N MET A 25 34.32 -15.11 -2.26
CA MET A 25 35.48 -15.25 -3.14
C MET A 25 36.73 -14.60 -2.55
N LEU A 26 36.63 -13.42 -1.93
CA LEU A 26 37.74 -12.77 -1.24
C LEU A 26 38.20 -13.58 -0.03
N ALA A 27 37.28 -14.21 0.71
CA ALA A 27 37.62 -15.13 1.80
C ALA A 27 38.35 -16.38 1.28
N LEU A 28 37.90 -16.98 0.18
CA LEU A 28 38.54 -18.14 -0.47
C LEU A 28 39.91 -17.78 -1.08
N ILE A 29 40.05 -16.58 -1.66
CA ILE A 29 41.32 -16.05 -2.18
C ILE A 29 42.28 -15.74 -1.03
N TYR A 30 41.78 -15.23 0.11
CA TYR A 30 42.60 -15.09 1.32
C TYR A 30 43.06 -16.46 1.85
N GLN A 31 42.19 -17.47 1.77
CA GLN A 31 42.48 -18.85 2.17
C GLN A 31 43.50 -19.55 1.25
N THR A 32 43.57 -19.16 -0.03
CA THR A 32 44.43 -19.81 -1.05
C THR A 32 45.65 -18.99 -1.48
N GLY A 33 45.66 -17.67 -1.23
CA GLY A 33 46.64 -16.74 -1.80
C GLY A 33 47.42 -15.86 -0.82
N SER A 34 47.11 -15.83 0.48
CA SER A 34 47.82 -14.95 1.42
C SER A 34 47.96 -15.52 2.83
N LEU A 35 48.94 -16.41 3.02
CA LEU A 35 50.01 -16.30 4.05
C LEU A 35 50.77 -17.63 4.17
N ALA A 36 51.52 -17.94 3.12
CA ALA A 36 52.72 -18.77 3.23
C ALA A 36 53.94 -17.85 3.41
N THR A 37 53.94 -16.97 4.43
CA THR A 37 55.14 -16.24 4.87
C THR A 37 54.97 -15.78 6.32
N GLY A 38 55.53 -16.52 7.28
CA GLY A 38 55.67 -16.11 8.68
C GLY A 38 54.97 -17.06 9.67
N THR A 39 55.76 -17.81 10.41
CA THR A 39 55.38 -18.94 11.28
C THR A 39 54.56 -18.61 12.53
N ASP A 40 54.19 -17.35 12.80
CA ASP A 40 53.67 -16.96 14.13
C ASP A 40 52.30 -16.23 14.15
N ARG A 41 51.49 -16.28 13.08
CA ARG A 41 50.13 -15.69 13.09
C ARG A 41 48.98 -16.59 12.65
N ALA A 42 49.25 -17.87 12.36
CA ALA A 42 48.22 -18.85 12.03
C ALA A 42 47.28 -19.19 13.21
N SER A 43 47.59 -18.74 14.43
CA SER A 43 46.79 -18.95 15.65
C SER A 43 45.77 -17.84 15.95
N GLN A 44 45.67 -16.78 15.14
CA GLN A 44 44.79 -15.63 15.40
C GLN A 44 43.68 -15.41 14.36
N LEU A 45 43.55 -16.27 13.35
CA LEU A 45 42.25 -16.41 12.68
C LEU A 45 41.41 -17.33 13.54
N ASP A 46 40.73 -16.71 14.52
CA ASP A 46 39.86 -17.39 15.46
C ASP A 46 38.88 -18.27 14.68
N LEU A 47 38.84 -19.57 14.99
CA LEU A 47 37.96 -20.55 14.36
C LEU A 47 36.51 -20.06 14.33
N TRP A 48 36.12 -19.28 15.35
CA TRP A 48 34.82 -18.62 15.45
C TRP A 48 34.55 -17.59 14.36
N SER A 49 35.57 -16.85 13.91
CA SER A 49 35.44 -15.90 12.80
C SER A 49 35.20 -16.62 11.48
N ILE A 50 35.86 -17.76 11.27
CA ILE A 50 35.67 -18.61 10.09
C ILE A 50 34.27 -19.23 10.08
N VAL A 51 33.83 -19.76 11.22
CA VAL A 51 32.48 -20.31 11.39
C VAL A 51 31.42 -19.23 11.16
N CYS A 52 31.62 -18.02 11.70
CA CYS A 52 30.71 -16.89 11.51
C CYS A 52 30.58 -16.51 10.02
N LEU A 53 31.70 -16.39 9.29
CA LEU A 53 31.71 -16.11 7.86
C LEU A 53 31.02 -17.20 7.03
N ALA A 54 31.25 -18.48 7.36
CA ALA A 54 30.61 -19.60 6.68
C ALA A 54 29.09 -19.60 6.90
N VAL A 55 28.64 -19.32 8.13
CA VAL A 55 27.21 -19.22 8.48
C VAL A 55 26.55 -18.00 7.81
N CYS A 56 27.19 -16.83 7.84
CA CYS A 56 26.67 -15.63 7.17
C CYS A 56 26.61 -15.81 5.63
N GLY A 57 27.60 -16.47 5.04
CA GLY A 57 27.63 -16.79 3.62
C GLY A 57 26.52 -17.78 3.22
N THR A 58 26.31 -18.82 4.01
CA THR A 58 25.23 -19.79 3.76
C THR A 58 23.84 -19.18 3.94
N ILE A 59 23.61 -18.35 4.96
CA ILE A 59 22.34 -17.62 5.14
C ILE A 59 22.10 -16.68 3.96
N SER A 60 23.12 -15.94 3.51
CA SER A 60 22.99 -15.02 2.37
C SER A 60 22.71 -15.76 1.05
N MET A 61 23.33 -16.93 0.86
CA MET A 61 23.07 -17.77 -0.30
C MET A 61 21.69 -18.43 -0.26
N LEU A 62 21.24 -18.90 0.91
CA LEU A 62 19.87 -19.42 1.09
C LEU A 62 18.82 -18.32 0.87
N ALA A 63 19.08 -17.11 1.36
CA ALA A 63 18.24 -15.96 1.06
C ALA A 63 18.20 -15.71 -0.46
N PHE A 64 19.35 -15.63 -1.13
CA PHE A 64 19.42 -15.45 -2.59
C PHE A 64 18.66 -16.54 -3.37
N VAL A 65 18.81 -17.81 -2.99
CA VAL A 65 18.09 -18.93 -3.60
C VAL A 65 16.58 -18.84 -3.34
N GLY A 66 16.18 -18.41 -2.15
CA GLY A 66 14.79 -18.09 -1.82
C GLY A 66 14.23 -16.90 -2.60
N TYR A 67 15.09 -15.98 -3.04
CA TYR A 67 14.69 -14.83 -3.88
C TYR A 67 14.65 -15.14 -5.39
N LEU A 68 15.32 -16.21 -5.87
CA LEU A 68 15.27 -16.64 -7.29
C LEU A 68 13.86 -16.93 -7.85
N PRO A 69 12.87 -17.43 -7.09
CA PRO A 69 11.51 -17.57 -7.58
C PRO A 69 10.69 -16.26 -7.59
N LEU A 70 11.15 -15.14 -7.01
CA LEU A 70 10.36 -13.88 -7.03
C LEU A 70 9.93 -13.42 -8.42
N PRO A 71 10.76 -13.50 -9.48
CA PRO A 71 10.34 -13.12 -10.83
C PRO A 71 9.18 -13.98 -11.37
N ARG A 72 8.98 -15.19 -10.80
CA ARG A 72 7.86 -16.08 -11.14
C ARG A 72 6.63 -15.84 -10.26
N LEU A 73 6.81 -15.25 -9.08
CA LEU A 73 5.75 -14.83 -8.16
C LEU A 73 5.24 -13.41 -8.45
N LEU A 74 5.97 -12.62 -9.23
CA LEU A 74 5.43 -11.39 -9.81
C LEU A 74 4.18 -11.75 -10.64
N PRO A 75 3.05 -11.05 -10.45
CA PRO A 75 1.85 -11.26 -11.23
C PRO A 75 2.22 -11.22 -12.71
N LYS A 76 2.01 -12.34 -13.41
CA LYS A 76 2.18 -12.33 -14.86
C LYS A 76 1.15 -11.36 -15.41
N PRO A 77 1.54 -10.41 -16.28
CA PRO A 77 0.56 -9.57 -16.95
C PRO A 77 -0.45 -10.51 -17.64
N PRO A 78 -1.76 -10.18 -17.60
CA PRO A 78 -2.77 -11.01 -18.21
C PRO A 78 -2.36 -11.28 -19.67
N PRO A 79 -2.60 -12.50 -20.19
CA PRO A 79 -2.25 -12.82 -21.56
C PRO A 79 -2.87 -11.74 -22.45
N LYS A 80 -2.02 -11.00 -23.17
CA LYS A 80 -2.48 -10.06 -24.19
C LYS A 80 -3.35 -10.88 -25.13
N ALA A 81 -4.66 -10.67 -25.05
CA ALA A 81 -5.58 -11.19 -26.05
C ALA A 81 -5.00 -10.79 -27.41
N GLY A 82 -4.64 -11.79 -28.21
CA GLY A 82 -4.05 -11.60 -29.52
C GLY A 82 -5.01 -10.81 -30.38
N GLY A 83 -4.78 -9.50 -30.45
CA GLY A 83 -5.58 -8.56 -31.20
C GLY A 83 -4.78 -7.28 -31.23
N ALA A 84 -4.52 -6.78 -32.45
CA ALA A 84 -3.83 -5.54 -32.72
C ALA A 84 -4.18 -4.48 -31.66
N SER A 85 -3.17 -3.78 -31.16
CA SER A 85 -3.36 -2.53 -30.43
C SER A 85 -4.20 -1.63 -31.33
N LYS A 86 -5.52 -1.62 -31.11
CA LYS A 86 -6.39 -0.58 -31.63
C LYS A 86 -5.72 0.73 -31.19
N PRO A 87 -5.53 1.70 -32.10
CA PRO A 87 -5.15 3.03 -31.67
C PRO A 87 -6.10 3.42 -30.55
N ILE A 88 -5.55 3.89 -29.43
CA ILE A 88 -6.30 4.40 -28.29
C ILE A 88 -7.28 5.40 -28.90
N ALA A 89 -8.55 5.00 -28.99
CA ALA A 89 -9.59 5.90 -29.40
C ALA A 89 -9.52 7.08 -28.44
N PRO A 90 -9.58 8.34 -28.93
CA PRO A 90 -9.70 9.48 -28.02
C PRO A 90 -10.82 9.16 -27.04
N LEU A 91 -10.52 9.32 -25.75
CA LEU A 91 -11.40 9.03 -24.61
C LEU A 91 -12.86 9.17 -25.03
N LYS A 92 -13.50 8.01 -25.16
CA LYS A 92 -14.93 7.87 -25.45
C LYS A 92 -15.67 8.82 -24.51
N VAL A 93 -16.52 9.67 -25.09
CA VAL A 93 -17.36 10.68 -24.43
C VAL A 93 -17.65 10.29 -22.98
N VAL A 94 -17.20 11.16 -22.08
CA VAL A 94 -17.40 11.10 -20.63
C VAL A 94 -18.87 10.83 -20.36
N PRO A 95 -19.22 9.77 -19.62
CA PRO A 95 -20.61 9.53 -19.31
C PRO A 95 -21.05 10.60 -18.31
N SER A 96 -22.03 11.42 -18.69
CA SER A 96 -22.70 12.39 -17.82
C SER A 96 -23.54 11.72 -16.72
N SER A 97 -23.43 10.40 -16.60
CA SER A 97 -24.21 9.55 -15.73
C SER A 97 -23.40 8.31 -15.30
N ASP A 98 -23.79 7.68 -14.20
CA ASP A 98 -23.29 6.36 -13.83
C ASP A 98 -23.78 5.27 -14.81
N ALA A 99 -23.36 4.02 -14.58
CA ALA A 99 -23.77 2.86 -15.37
C ALA A 99 -25.30 2.62 -15.34
N ALA A 100 -26.01 3.15 -14.35
CA ALA A 100 -27.46 3.10 -14.20
C ALA A 100 -28.20 4.32 -14.79
N GLY A 101 -27.48 5.29 -15.40
CA GLY A 101 -28.08 6.48 -16.00
C GLY A 101 -28.37 7.63 -15.03
N ARG A 102 -27.94 7.55 -13.77
CA ARG A 102 -28.05 8.64 -12.77
C ARG A 102 -27.01 9.73 -13.05
N PRO A 103 -27.38 11.02 -13.06
CA PRO A 103 -26.43 12.10 -13.31
C PRO A 103 -25.35 12.14 -12.23
N LEU A 104 -24.11 12.53 -12.55
CA LEU A 104 -23.02 12.55 -11.56
C LEU A 104 -23.30 13.48 -10.37
N SER A 105 -24.08 14.56 -10.56
CA SER A 105 -24.53 15.47 -9.49
C SER A 105 -25.46 14.82 -8.47
N TYR A 106 -26.06 13.68 -8.79
CA TYR A 106 -26.84 12.88 -7.84
C TYR A 106 -26.03 12.58 -6.56
N TYR A 107 -24.74 12.29 -6.72
CA TYR A 107 -23.86 11.90 -5.64
C TYR A 107 -23.36 13.07 -4.77
N ASP A 108 -23.79 14.30 -5.03
CA ASP A 108 -23.45 15.44 -4.19
C ASP A 108 -24.10 15.35 -2.81
N ASN A 109 -25.25 14.66 -2.71
CA ASN A 109 -26.03 14.53 -1.48
C ASN A 109 -26.43 13.07 -1.18
N VAL A 110 -25.65 12.11 -1.67
CA VAL A 110 -25.93 10.68 -1.45
C VAL A 110 -25.76 10.32 0.03
N SER A 111 -26.67 9.48 0.55
CA SER A 111 -26.56 9.00 1.94
C SER A 111 -25.39 8.03 2.10
N TRP A 112 -24.93 7.85 3.34
CA TRP A 112 -23.91 6.85 3.66
C TRP A 112 -24.36 5.46 3.21
N GLN A 113 -25.58 5.04 3.58
CA GLN A 113 -26.09 3.70 3.26
C GLN A 113 -26.17 3.47 1.76
N GLU A 114 -26.62 4.47 1.00
CA GLU A 114 -26.70 4.33 -0.44
C GLU A 114 -25.30 4.25 -1.06
N TRP A 115 -24.37 5.10 -0.63
CA TRP A 115 -23.01 5.07 -1.15
C TRP A 115 -22.29 3.75 -0.84
N THR A 116 -22.43 3.22 0.38
CA THR A 116 -21.81 1.95 0.80
C THR A 116 -22.56 0.70 0.33
N SER A 117 -23.74 0.87 -0.26
CA SER A 117 -24.43 -0.21 -0.98
C SER A 117 -23.83 -0.48 -2.36
N LEU A 118 -23.11 0.49 -2.93
CA LEU A 118 -22.43 0.36 -4.22
C LEU A 118 -21.16 -0.50 -4.09
N SER A 119 -20.84 -1.25 -5.14
CA SER A 119 -19.58 -1.98 -5.21
C SER A 119 -18.38 -1.03 -5.14
N VAL A 120 -17.22 -1.52 -4.70
CA VAL A 120 -15.98 -0.70 -4.72
C VAL A 120 -15.66 -0.26 -6.14
N HIS A 121 -15.92 -1.13 -7.11
CA HIS A 121 -15.76 -0.84 -8.54
C HIS A 121 -16.60 0.38 -8.98
N ASP A 122 -17.91 0.36 -8.73
CA ASP A 122 -18.81 1.45 -9.12
C ASP A 122 -18.40 2.76 -8.45
N ARG A 123 -18.04 2.70 -7.15
CA ARG A 123 -17.55 3.87 -6.43
C ARG A 123 -16.28 4.44 -7.07
N PHE A 124 -15.36 3.61 -7.54
CA PHE A 124 -14.17 4.07 -8.27
C PHE A 124 -14.53 4.71 -9.62
N GLU A 125 -15.44 4.11 -10.38
CA GLU A 125 -15.86 4.64 -11.68
C GLU A 125 -16.55 6.00 -11.53
N ILE A 126 -17.46 6.13 -10.56
CA ILE A 126 -18.14 7.39 -10.25
C ILE A 126 -17.12 8.46 -9.83
N GLN A 127 -16.19 8.14 -8.93
CA GLN A 127 -15.16 9.09 -8.51
C GLN A 127 -14.21 9.47 -9.65
N GLN A 128 -13.96 8.55 -10.58
CA GLN A 128 -13.15 8.81 -11.76
C GLN A 128 -13.89 9.75 -12.72
N ALA A 129 -15.15 9.46 -13.04
CA ALA A 129 -15.98 10.29 -13.92
C ALA A 129 -16.11 11.71 -13.35
N ARG A 130 -16.41 11.85 -12.05
CA ARG A 130 -16.47 13.14 -11.35
C ARG A 130 -15.15 13.90 -11.45
N GLY A 131 -14.01 13.23 -11.22
CA GLY A 131 -12.69 13.84 -11.34
C GLY A 131 -12.36 14.31 -12.76
N GLN A 132 -12.86 13.62 -13.80
CA GLN A 132 -12.70 14.04 -15.19
C GLN A 132 -13.55 15.26 -15.54
N GLU A 133 -14.74 15.41 -14.94
CA GLU A 133 -15.59 16.59 -15.06
C GLU A 133 -15.15 17.75 -14.14
N GLY A 134 -14.06 17.60 -13.38
CA GLY A 134 -13.60 18.62 -12.43
C GLY A 134 -14.52 18.78 -11.21
N MET A 135 -15.45 17.84 -11.00
CA MET A 135 -16.30 17.80 -9.82
C MET A 135 -15.51 17.35 -8.59
N GLN A 136 -15.95 17.77 -7.41
CA GLN A 136 -15.38 17.28 -6.16
C GLN A 136 -15.64 15.78 -6.01
N ARG A 137 -14.72 15.07 -5.37
CA ARG A 137 -14.99 13.69 -4.95
C ARG A 137 -16.19 13.64 -4.03
N VAL A 138 -16.96 12.55 -4.10
CA VAL A 138 -17.97 12.26 -3.09
C VAL A 138 -17.23 12.11 -1.75
N GLN A 139 -17.57 12.96 -0.79
CA GLN A 139 -17.03 12.95 0.56
C GLN A 139 -18.14 12.51 1.51
N LEU A 140 -17.98 11.35 2.12
CA LEU A 140 -18.82 10.97 3.24
C LEU A 140 -18.34 11.70 4.49
N ALA A 141 -19.26 12.28 5.24
CA ALA A 141 -18.96 12.86 6.54
C ALA A 141 -18.69 11.75 7.57
N TRP A 142 -17.81 12.03 8.53
CA TRP A 142 -17.69 11.22 9.73
C TRP A 142 -18.93 11.46 10.61
N SER A 143 -19.60 10.40 11.02
CA SER A 143 -20.63 10.40 12.08
C SER A 143 -19.95 10.40 13.45
N THR A 144 -20.75 10.38 14.53
CA THR A 144 -20.24 9.97 15.84
C THR A 144 -20.14 8.45 15.92
N TRP A 145 -19.32 7.91 16.83
CA TRP A 145 -19.27 6.46 17.06
C TRP A 145 -20.64 5.90 17.44
N HIS A 146 -21.39 6.64 18.28
CA HIS A 146 -22.73 6.27 18.72
C HIS A 146 -23.72 6.10 17.55
N ASP A 147 -23.61 6.96 16.54
CA ASP A 147 -24.41 6.85 15.33
C ASP A 147 -24.00 5.64 14.49
N ASP A 148 -22.72 5.28 14.47
CA ASP A 148 -22.19 4.19 13.62
C ASP A 148 -22.19 2.81 14.29
N MET A 149 -22.32 2.74 15.63
CA MET A 149 -22.15 1.49 16.39
C MET A 149 -23.10 0.38 15.90
N HIS A 150 -24.32 0.74 15.50
CA HIS A 150 -25.30 -0.22 14.95
C HIS A 150 -24.90 -0.79 13.58
N LEU A 151 -24.00 -0.12 12.87
CA LEU A 151 -23.45 -0.53 11.57
C LEU A 151 -22.07 -1.20 11.69
N ALA A 152 -21.44 -1.17 12.87
CA ALA A 152 -20.07 -1.64 13.06
C ALA A 152 -19.86 -3.08 12.57
N GLY A 153 -20.82 -3.97 12.84
CA GLY A 153 -20.77 -5.36 12.35
C GLY A 153 -20.77 -5.47 10.82
N GLU A 154 -21.59 -4.65 10.14
CA GLU A 154 -21.64 -4.61 8.67
C GLU A 154 -20.34 -4.04 8.09
N ILE A 155 -19.82 -2.96 8.69
CA ILE A 155 -18.55 -2.32 8.30
C ILE A 155 -17.41 -3.34 8.39
N LEU A 156 -17.31 -4.06 9.51
CA LEU A 156 -16.26 -5.05 9.74
C LEU A 156 -16.43 -6.28 8.84
N ALA A 157 -17.66 -6.72 8.53
CA ALA A 157 -17.91 -7.84 7.64
C ALA A 157 -17.54 -7.53 6.19
N LYS A 158 -17.80 -6.31 5.72
CA LYS A 158 -17.49 -5.87 4.34
C LYS A 158 -16.02 -5.52 4.15
N ALA A 159 -15.37 -4.98 5.17
CA ALA A 159 -14.03 -4.41 5.07
C ALA A 159 -12.99 -5.32 4.39
N PRO A 160 -12.87 -6.64 4.68
CA PRO A 160 -11.86 -7.48 4.04
C PRO A 160 -12.05 -7.61 2.52
N SER A 161 -13.29 -7.77 2.05
CA SER A 161 -13.61 -7.84 0.62
C SER A 161 -13.30 -6.51 -0.06
N GLU A 162 -13.78 -5.41 0.53
CA GLU A 162 -13.61 -4.09 -0.06
C GLU A 162 -12.15 -3.63 -0.10
N MET A 163 -11.38 -3.93 0.95
CA MET A 163 -9.93 -3.69 0.98
C MET A 163 -9.19 -4.55 -0.06
N GLY A 164 -9.65 -5.79 -0.30
CA GLY A 164 -9.14 -6.67 -1.36
C GLY A 164 -9.37 -6.09 -2.75
N GLU A 165 -10.61 -5.69 -3.07
CA GLU A 165 -10.95 -5.03 -4.33
C GLU A 165 -10.16 -3.73 -4.54
N MET A 166 -9.99 -2.95 -3.48
CA MET A 166 -9.19 -1.73 -3.51
C MET A 166 -7.72 -2.03 -3.82
N ARG A 167 -7.14 -3.04 -3.16
CA ARG A 167 -5.75 -3.49 -3.43
C ARG A 167 -5.58 -3.90 -4.88
N ASP A 168 -6.54 -4.64 -5.45
CA ASP A 168 -6.48 -5.11 -6.83
C ASP A 168 -6.55 -3.94 -7.82
N LYS A 169 -7.39 -2.92 -7.53
CA LYS A 169 -7.45 -1.69 -8.33
C LYS A 169 -6.15 -0.88 -8.28
N TYR A 170 -5.56 -0.74 -7.10
CA TYR A 170 -4.27 -0.08 -6.95
C TYR A 170 -3.16 -0.84 -7.68
N THR A 171 -3.22 -2.18 -7.67
CA THR A 171 -2.29 -3.05 -8.42
C THR A 171 -2.40 -2.79 -9.93
N GLU A 172 -3.62 -2.70 -10.45
CA GLU A 172 -3.88 -2.34 -11.85
C GLU A 172 -3.27 -0.99 -12.21
N TRP A 173 -3.40 0.01 -11.34
CA TRP A 173 -2.85 1.35 -11.58
C TRP A 173 -1.33 1.38 -11.52
N VAL A 174 -0.71 0.83 -10.47
CA VAL A 174 0.75 0.95 -10.28
C VAL A 174 1.55 0.20 -11.35
N THR A 175 0.94 -0.80 -11.99
CA THR A 175 1.54 -1.63 -13.05
C THR A 175 1.37 -1.05 -14.45
N ASP A 176 0.55 -0.01 -14.62
CA ASP A 176 0.24 0.61 -15.90
C ASP A 176 0.62 2.10 -15.89
N ASP A 177 1.68 2.44 -16.62
CA ASP A 177 2.20 3.81 -16.70
C ASP A 177 1.18 4.80 -17.29
N ASP A 178 0.35 4.37 -18.25
CA ASP A 178 -0.63 5.24 -18.89
C ASP A 178 -1.77 5.57 -17.92
N LYS A 179 -2.18 4.60 -17.09
CA LYS A 179 -3.17 4.84 -16.02
C LYS A 179 -2.65 5.76 -14.94
N LEU A 180 -1.38 5.66 -14.57
CA LEU A 180 -0.78 6.58 -13.60
C LEU A 180 -0.76 8.00 -14.12
N ASP A 181 -0.49 8.21 -15.41
CA ASP A 181 -0.52 9.54 -16.01
C ASP A 181 -1.93 10.14 -15.97
N VAL A 182 -2.97 9.35 -16.29
CA VAL A 182 -4.37 9.77 -16.15
C VAL A 182 -4.69 10.16 -14.70
N ILE A 183 -4.24 9.37 -13.72
CA ILE A 183 -4.49 9.67 -12.30
C ILE A 183 -3.73 10.92 -11.85
N LEU A 184 -2.50 11.13 -12.33
CA LEU A 184 -1.74 12.35 -12.06
C LEU A 184 -2.46 13.58 -12.60
N GLU A 185 -2.94 13.53 -13.84
CA GLU A 185 -3.69 14.64 -14.45
C GLU A 185 -4.97 14.94 -13.65
N MET A 186 -5.72 13.89 -13.28
CA MET A 186 -6.91 14.04 -12.44
C MET A 186 -6.58 14.67 -11.08
N ARG A 187 -5.49 14.23 -10.42
CA ARG A 187 -5.05 14.81 -9.14
C ARG A 187 -4.65 16.27 -9.28
N ALA A 188 -4.00 16.65 -10.38
CA ALA A 188 -3.65 18.03 -10.66
C ALA A 188 -4.92 18.90 -10.80
N LYS A 189 -5.92 18.45 -11.56
CA LYS A 189 -7.22 19.15 -11.70
C LYS A 189 -7.94 19.31 -10.36
N MET A 190 -7.93 18.27 -9.51
CA MET A 190 -8.56 18.34 -8.18
C MET A 190 -7.79 19.22 -7.18
N ALA A 191 -6.47 19.34 -7.31
CA ALA A 191 -5.64 20.11 -6.38
C ALA A 191 -6.01 21.59 -6.37
N GLU A 192 -6.54 22.14 -7.47
CA GLU A 192 -7.03 23.52 -7.52
C GLU A 192 -8.29 23.71 -6.69
N GLY A 193 -9.24 22.78 -6.78
CA GLY A 193 -10.46 22.80 -5.96
C GLY A 193 -10.16 22.73 -4.46
N LEU A 194 -9.13 21.98 -4.05
CA LEU A 194 -8.75 21.81 -2.64
C LEU A 194 -8.17 23.07 -1.97
N LYS A 195 -7.86 24.13 -2.73
CA LYS A 195 -7.30 25.38 -2.20
C LYS A 195 -8.36 26.36 -1.70
N SER A 196 -9.65 26.10 -1.91
CA SER A 196 -10.71 26.98 -1.41
C SER A 196 -10.80 26.96 0.11
N GLU A 197 -11.08 28.11 0.74
CA GLU A 197 -11.27 28.21 2.19
C GLU A 197 -12.45 27.34 2.67
N GLU A 198 -13.49 27.19 1.86
CA GLU A 198 -14.60 26.27 2.15
C GLU A 198 -14.11 24.81 2.28
N ASN A 199 -13.27 24.34 1.35
CA ASN A 199 -12.74 22.99 1.41
C ASN A 199 -11.74 22.81 2.55
N LYS A 200 -10.99 23.84 2.91
CA LYS A 200 -10.14 23.84 4.10
C LYS A 200 -10.97 23.68 5.37
N ALA A 201 -12.04 24.47 5.53
CA ALA A 201 -12.95 24.38 6.67
C ALA A 201 -13.62 23.00 6.75
N LYS A 202 -14.12 22.47 5.62
CA LYS A 202 -14.66 21.10 5.54
C LYS A 202 -13.66 20.05 6.02
N ARG A 203 -12.39 20.15 5.60
CA ARG A 203 -11.33 19.22 6.03
C ARG A 203 -10.98 19.33 7.51
N GLU A 204 -10.98 20.53 8.07
CA GLU A 204 -10.75 20.75 9.50
C GLU A 204 -11.91 20.16 10.32
N ALA A 205 -13.15 20.35 9.88
CA ALA A 205 -14.33 19.72 10.49
C ALA A 205 -14.26 18.20 10.42
N SER A 206 -13.91 17.62 9.26
CA SER A 206 -13.74 16.16 9.14
C SER A 206 -12.61 15.62 10.02
N ARG A 207 -11.50 16.37 10.19
CA ARG A 207 -10.42 15.99 11.09
C ARG A 207 -10.89 15.94 12.55
N ALA A 208 -11.65 16.95 12.97
CA ALA A 208 -12.20 17.00 14.33
C ALA A 208 -13.19 15.84 14.55
N ALA A 209 -14.10 15.61 13.61
CA ALA A 209 -15.08 14.52 13.69
C ALA A 209 -14.43 13.14 13.73
N MET A 210 -13.42 12.88 12.88
CA MET A 210 -12.63 11.64 12.93
C MET A 210 -11.94 11.45 14.29
N GLY A 211 -11.35 12.52 14.85
CA GLY A 211 -10.70 12.46 16.15
C GLY A 211 -11.67 12.11 17.28
N LEU A 212 -12.87 12.70 17.25
CA LEU A 212 -13.94 12.38 18.19
C LEU A 212 -14.41 10.94 18.04
N TRP A 213 -14.68 10.49 16.81
CA TRP A 213 -15.09 9.11 16.53
C TRP A 213 -14.09 8.09 17.07
N ILE A 214 -12.78 8.30 16.86
CA ILE A 214 -11.73 7.40 17.35
C ILE A 214 -11.69 7.41 18.89
N ALA A 215 -11.81 8.57 19.52
CA ALA A 215 -11.81 8.68 20.97
C ALA A 215 -13.02 7.95 21.58
N ASP A 216 -14.22 8.22 21.08
CA ASP A 216 -15.46 7.57 21.54
C ASP A 216 -15.38 6.05 21.36
N TYR A 217 -14.88 5.57 20.21
CA TYR A 217 -14.68 4.15 19.96
C TYR A 217 -13.69 3.51 20.96
N LEU A 218 -12.58 4.18 21.27
CA LEU A 218 -11.60 3.67 22.22
C LEU A 218 -12.19 3.58 23.64
N ASP A 219 -12.96 4.58 24.06
CA ASP A 219 -13.64 4.56 25.36
C ASP A 219 -14.63 3.39 25.45
N ASP A 220 -15.50 3.22 24.44
CA ASP A 220 -16.51 2.16 24.40
C ASP A 220 -15.91 0.76 24.20
N ALA A 221 -14.76 0.65 23.54
CA ALA A 221 -14.03 -0.60 23.39
C ALA A 221 -13.22 -0.99 24.64
N GLY A 222 -13.26 -0.19 25.71
CA GLY A 222 -12.58 -0.46 26.97
C GLY A 222 -11.11 -0.06 27.01
N TYR A 223 -10.67 0.80 26.09
CA TYR A 223 -9.31 1.36 26.03
C TYR A 223 -9.23 2.73 26.73
N ASP A 224 -9.92 2.91 27.85
CA ASP A 224 -10.07 4.16 28.63
C ASP A 224 -8.74 4.82 29.08
N THR A 225 -7.64 4.06 29.08
CA THR A 225 -6.29 4.56 29.40
C THR A 225 -5.61 5.32 28.27
N TRP A 226 -6.24 5.50 27.11
CA TRP A 226 -5.63 6.16 25.94
C TRP A 226 -5.16 7.59 26.21
N GLN A 227 -5.80 8.27 27.16
CA GLN A 227 -5.42 9.61 27.62
C GLN A 227 -4.19 9.59 28.55
N VAL A 228 -4.01 8.52 29.32
CA VAL A 228 -2.95 8.38 30.33
C VAL A 228 -1.64 7.90 29.71
N VAL A 229 -1.71 6.97 28.74
CA VAL A 229 -0.53 6.40 28.06
C VAL A 229 -0.55 6.62 26.54
N PRO A 230 -0.68 7.87 26.07
CA PRO A 230 -0.92 8.16 24.65
C PRO A 230 0.21 7.69 23.71
N TYR A 231 1.43 7.46 24.22
CA TYR A 231 2.54 6.96 23.42
C TYR A 231 2.31 5.51 22.93
N ILE A 232 1.61 4.67 23.71
CA ILE A 232 1.29 3.28 23.31
C ILE A 232 0.27 3.30 22.16
N TYR A 233 -0.80 4.06 22.32
CA TYR A 233 -1.85 4.18 21.30
C TYR A 233 -1.34 4.84 20.02
N LYS A 234 -0.46 5.85 20.13
CA LYS A 234 0.27 6.39 18.98
C LYS A 234 1.07 5.31 18.25
N ALA A 235 1.78 4.43 18.98
CA ALA A 235 2.52 3.34 18.37
C ALA A 235 1.59 2.33 17.67
N MET A 236 0.43 2.00 18.25
CA MET A 236 -0.58 1.14 17.59
C MET A 236 -1.05 1.75 16.27
N ILE A 237 -1.40 3.03 16.27
CA ILE A 237 -1.83 3.75 15.07
C ILE A 237 -0.70 3.81 14.03
N MET A 238 0.53 4.14 14.43
CA MET A 238 1.68 4.18 13.52
C MET A 238 2.02 2.80 12.94
N ASN A 239 1.77 1.72 13.68
CA ASN A 239 1.97 0.36 13.20
C ASN A 239 0.86 -0.06 12.21
N ALA A 240 -0.39 0.35 12.47
CA ALA A 240 -1.52 0.09 11.58
C ALA A 240 -1.47 0.96 10.32
N PHE A 241 -1.02 2.21 10.46
CA PHE A 241 -0.92 3.21 9.39
C PHE A 241 0.50 3.83 9.39
N PRO A 242 1.51 3.11 8.85
CA PRO A 242 2.88 3.60 8.81
C PRO A 242 2.98 4.95 8.08
N PRO A 243 3.72 5.93 8.65
CA PRO A 243 3.93 7.21 7.99
C PRO A 243 4.69 6.99 6.68
N ILE A 244 4.21 7.60 5.60
CA ILE A 244 4.84 7.49 4.27
C ILE A 244 6.00 8.47 4.15
N ASP A 245 5.85 9.70 4.68
CA ASP A 245 6.90 10.73 4.80
C ASP A 245 6.52 11.76 5.89
N PRO A 246 7.49 12.46 6.51
CA PRO A 246 7.20 13.61 7.38
C PRO A 246 6.61 14.74 6.53
N LEU A 247 5.29 14.85 6.58
CA LEU A 247 4.54 15.94 5.99
C LEU A 247 4.62 17.13 6.95
N ASP A 248 5.70 17.92 6.89
CA ASP A 248 5.97 19.12 7.71
C ASP A 248 4.89 20.21 7.52
N ALA A 249 3.69 19.96 8.06
CA ALA A 249 2.46 20.73 7.86
C ALA A 249 2.03 20.92 6.39
N LYS A 250 2.70 20.28 5.42
CA LYS A 250 2.38 20.32 3.99
C LYS A 250 1.57 19.09 3.61
N GLN A 251 0.54 19.26 2.80
CA GLN A 251 -0.14 18.12 2.19
C GLN A 251 0.85 17.36 1.30
N ALA A 252 0.68 16.04 1.17
CA ALA A 252 1.49 15.23 0.25
C ALA A 252 1.30 15.76 -1.18
N ASP A 253 2.26 16.55 -1.64
CA ASP A 253 2.28 17.14 -2.98
C ASP A 253 2.99 16.15 -3.91
N ILE A 254 2.21 15.20 -4.43
CA ILE A 254 2.68 14.16 -5.35
C ILE A 254 2.85 14.79 -6.73
N LYS A 255 4.10 15.04 -7.13
CA LYS A 255 4.44 15.78 -8.35
C LYS A 255 4.78 14.90 -9.53
N GLY A 256 4.98 13.60 -9.31
CA GLY A 256 5.45 12.70 -10.34
C GLY A 256 5.00 11.26 -10.18
N ARG A 257 5.15 10.51 -11.28
CA ARG A 257 4.74 9.11 -11.38
C ARG A 257 5.41 8.22 -10.34
N THR A 258 6.68 8.46 -10.05
CA THR A 258 7.43 7.67 -9.06
C THR A 258 6.87 7.87 -7.66
N GLU A 259 6.61 9.11 -7.25
CA GLU A 259 6.02 9.43 -5.95
C GLU A 259 4.60 8.88 -5.82
N LEU A 260 3.79 9.01 -6.88
CA LEU A 260 2.44 8.44 -6.92
C LEU A 260 2.47 6.93 -6.73
N ARG A 261 3.36 6.25 -7.45
CA ARG A 261 3.54 4.81 -7.35
C ARG A 261 4.01 4.40 -5.96
N THR A 262 4.99 5.08 -5.38
CA THR A 262 5.48 4.81 -4.02
C THR A 262 4.35 4.97 -2.99
N SER A 263 3.57 6.05 -3.07
CA SER A 263 2.44 6.30 -2.18
C SER A 263 1.36 5.21 -2.31
N MET A 264 1.01 4.82 -3.54
CA MET A 264 0.05 3.74 -3.80
C MET A 264 0.54 2.39 -3.28
N MET A 265 1.82 2.06 -3.47
CA MET A 265 2.41 0.82 -2.96
C MET A 265 2.46 0.79 -1.44
N ALA A 266 2.74 1.92 -0.79
CA ALA A 266 2.71 2.01 0.67
C ALA A 266 1.29 1.76 1.21
N PHE A 267 0.27 2.37 0.57
CA PHE A 267 -1.12 2.14 0.94
C PHE A 267 -1.57 0.69 0.70
N MET A 268 -1.14 0.06 -0.42
CA MET A 268 -1.41 -1.36 -0.66
C MET A 268 -0.86 -2.28 0.45
N LYS A 269 0.30 -1.96 1.05
CA LYS A 269 0.83 -2.73 2.17
C LYS A 269 -0.07 -2.64 3.40
N VAL A 270 -0.66 -1.47 3.66
CA VAL A 270 -1.63 -1.27 4.74
C VAL A 270 -2.89 -2.10 4.49
N LEU A 271 -3.43 -2.07 3.27
CA LEU A 271 -4.59 -2.89 2.89
C LEU A 271 -4.30 -4.38 3.09
N ASP A 272 -3.14 -4.86 2.62
CA ASP A 272 -2.74 -6.27 2.75
C ASP A 272 -2.58 -6.71 4.21
N LEU A 273 -2.02 -5.84 5.07
CA LEU A 273 -1.95 -6.08 6.51
C LEU A 273 -3.34 -6.30 7.10
N HIS A 274 -4.29 -5.40 6.83
CA HIS A 274 -5.63 -5.47 7.40
C HIS A 274 -6.44 -6.67 6.87
N VAL A 275 -6.32 -6.99 5.58
CA VAL A 275 -6.95 -8.19 4.99
C VAL A 275 -6.43 -9.46 5.66
N LYS A 276 -5.11 -9.58 5.87
CA LYS A 276 -4.49 -10.74 6.53
C LYS A 276 -4.88 -10.86 8.00
N THR A 277 -4.93 -9.73 8.72
CA THR A 277 -5.40 -9.70 10.11
C THR A 277 -6.83 -10.22 10.20
N ALA A 278 -7.73 -9.70 9.35
CA ALA A 278 -9.12 -10.15 9.34
C ALA A 278 -9.27 -11.65 9.03
N GLN A 279 -8.52 -12.16 8.05
CA GLN A 279 -8.49 -13.59 7.72
C GLN A 279 -8.04 -14.45 8.90
N THR A 280 -7.02 -13.99 9.65
CA THR A 280 -6.48 -14.71 10.81
C THR A 280 -7.51 -14.73 11.94
N THR A 281 -8.14 -13.59 12.25
CA THR A 281 -9.17 -13.50 13.27
C THR A 281 -10.40 -14.35 12.94
N SER A 282 -10.85 -14.39 11.68
CA SER A 282 -11.96 -15.25 11.26
C SER A 282 -11.64 -16.74 11.30
N THR A 283 -10.36 -17.14 11.18
CA THR A 283 -9.96 -18.56 11.27
C THR A 283 -9.83 -19.09 12.70
N VAL A 284 -9.66 -18.21 13.70
CA VAL A 284 -9.54 -18.60 15.11
C VAL A 284 -10.89 -19.03 15.71
N ASP A 285 -12.01 -18.74 15.05
CA ASP A 285 -13.36 -18.88 15.64
C ASP A 285 -14.13 -20.17 15.25
N LEU A 286 -13.47 -21.21 14.71
CA LEU A 286 -14.16 -22.46 14.31
C LEU A 286 -13.49 -23.78 14.76
N THR A 287 -12.32 -23.75 15.39
CA THR A 287 -11.68 -24.97 15.94
C THR A 287 -11.48 -24.94 17.45
N ASP A 288 -11.38 -23.76 18.07
CA ASP A 288 -11.12 -23.66 19.51
C ASP A 288 -12.40 -23.68 20.36
N ALA A 289 -13.58 -23.51 19.75
CA ALA A 289 -14.87 -23.62 20.43
C ALA A 289 -15.39 -25.08 20.57
N VAL A 290 -14.67 -26.09 20.06
CA VAL A 290 -15.01 -27.52 20.22
C VAL A 290 -14.13 -28.20 21.27
N ALA A 291 -13.23 -27.45 21.94
CA ALA A 291 -12.27 -28.01 22.90
C ALA A 291 -12.34 -27.39 24.32
N LEU A 292 -13.47 -26.76 24.69
CA LEU A 292 -13.77 -26.36 26.08
C LEU A 292 -15.13 -26.89 26.53
#